data_AF-A0A168EXV6-F1
#
_entry.id   AF-A0A168EXV6-F1
#
_cell.length_a   1.000
_cell.length_b   1.000
_cell.length_c   1.000
_cell.angle_alpha   90.00
_cell.angle_beta   90.00
_cell.angle_gamma   90.00
#
_symmetry.space_group_name_H-M   'P 1'
#
loop_
_entity.id
_entity.type
_entity.pdbx_description
1 polymer ?
#
loop_
_entity_poly.entity_id
_entity_poly.type
_entity_poly.pdbx_seq_one_letter_code
_entity_poly.pdbx_strand_id
1 'polypeptide(L)'
;MVKTIEQYTRNPILKGVVIEAQYHSDQVIKGYIGNPMIESLPRILDEDELLDAIPHYPDYDHSQRDLSRRLRLHCVQQLSDYVEILPIHLSIEQRFSRMIRHGYVARNPLQREYARQFHVGFDKILKAGVNEKGENAAGIRSTAAGFNIIGVSGQGKSTAVDLNLLLYPQVIQHTAYHNQPLVLDQLVWLKLNCPYDGSIKGLCINFFQAVDAVLGTSYFKKIVTNGSTTDTLIPQMAHIASLHCLGTLVIDEIQNLSLAKSGGSEKMLNFFTQLINTIGVPVVLVGTYKALRLFGGSFSQARRGCGQGDMIIDRMSDSEDWDYFISSLWRYQWTATPTKLTEPMKKTIYELTQGIIDIAVKLYMLAQWDAIALGETEGGKERITVARLKKVVSEHLQLGSADDQGIKNSK
;
A
#
# COMPACT_ATOMS: atom_id res chain seq x y z
N MET A 1 17.11 18.41 -30.97
CA MET A 1 16.69 18.89 -29.64
C MET A 1 15.44 18.12 -29.20
N VAL A 2 15.59 16.81 -28.98
CA VAL A 2 14.51 15.94 -28.46
C VAL A 2 14.93 15.59 -27.04
N LYS A 3 14.40 16.31 -26.06
CA LYS A 3 14.48 15.89 -24.66
C LYS A 3 13.32 14.93 -24.44
N THR A 4 13.64 13.64 -24.52
CA THR A 4 12.73 12.52 -24.35
C THR A 4 12.08 12.55 -22.96
N ILE A 5 10.85 12.07 -22.91
CA ILE A 5 9.87 12.07 -21.81
C ILE A 5 10.37 11.43 -20.49
N GLU A 6 11.55 10.81 -20.47
CA GLU A 6 12.12 10.06 -19.34
C GLU A 6 12.56 10.90 -18.14
N GLN A 7 12.58 12.23 -18.20
CA GLN A 7 13.07 13.07 -17.09
C GLN A 7 12.03 13.44 -16.01
N TYR A 8 10.77 13.02 -16.14
CA TYR A 8 9.70 13.49 -15.23
C TYR A 8 9.13 12.46 -14.24
N THR A 9 9.49 11.18 -14.35
CA THR A 9 9.21 10.18 -13.31
C THR A 9 10.38 10.13 -12.33
N ARG A 10 10.44 11.08 -11.40
CA ARG A 10 11.48 11.09 -10.35
C ARG A 10 11.23 10.09 -9.22
N ASN A 11 10.02 9.52 -9.12
CA ASN A 11 9.68 8.54 -8.11
C ASN A 11 9.20 7.25 -8.78
N PRO A 12 9.77 6.07 -8.45
CA PRO A 12 9.20 4.80 -8.85
C PRO A 12 7.77 4.70 -8.28
N ILE A 13 6.83 4.32 -9.13
CA ILE A 13 5.43 4.07 -8.75
C ILE A 13 5.13 2.58 -8.88
N LEU A 14 4.27 2.06 -8.01
CA LEU A 14 3.75 0.70 -8.15
C LEU A 14 2.96 0.61 -9.45
N LYS A 15 3.31 -0.36 -10.30
CA LYS A 15 2.60 -0.66 -11.54
C LYS A 15 1.89 -1.99 -11.41
N GLY A 16 0.62 -2.01 -11.74
CA GLY A 16 -0.17 -3.23 -11.90
C GLY A 16 -0.46 -3.48 -13.38
N VAL A 17 -1.32 -4.46 -13.62
CA VAL A 17 -1.73 -4.85 -14.98
C VAL A 17 -2.81 -3.90 -15.52
N VAL A 18 -2.82 -3.76 -16.85
CA VAL A 18 -3.89 -3.12 -17.61
C VAL A 18 -4.64 -4.22 -18.35
N ILE A 19 -5.96 -4.27 -18.20
CA ILE A 19 -6.80 -5.32 -18.82
C ILE A 19 -7.99 -4.71 -19.56
N GLU A 20 -8.57 -5.45 -20.49
CA GLU A 20 -9.87 -5.13 -21.06
C GLU A 20 -11.00 -5.55 -20.11
N ALA A 21 -12.09 -4.78 -20.08
CA ALA A 21 -13.22 -5.05 -19.20
C ALA A 21 -13.92 -6.37 -19.55
N GLN A 22 -14.06 -7.24 -18.55
CA GLN A 22 -14.94 -8.41 -18.59
C GLN A 22 -15.98 -8.26 -17.49
N TYR A 23 -17.27 -8.32 -17.83
CA TYR A 23 -18.35 -8.07 -16.87
C TYR A 23 -18.96 -9.37 -16.36
N HIS A 24 -18.94 -9.52 -15.05
CA HIS A 24 -19.48 -10.68 -14.36
C HIS A 24 -21.00 -10.55 -14.16
N SER A 25 -21.78 -11.48 -14.74
CA SER A 25 -23.25 -11.48 -14.68
C SER A 25 -23.84 -12.16 -13.42
N ASP A 26 -22.99 -12.77 -12.61
CA ASP A 26 -23.30 -13.50 -11.38
C ASP A 26 -23.28 -12.61 -10.12
N GLN A 27 -23.32 -11.28 -10.28
CA GLN A 27 -23.34 -10.36 -9.15
C GLN A 27 -24.63 -10.51 -8.33
N VAL A 28 -24.51 -11.06 -7.12
CA VAL A 28 -25.64 -11.30 -6.21
C VAL A 28 -25.96 -10.10 -5.31
N ILE A 29 -25.00 -9.19 -5.12
CA ILE A 29 -25.19 -8.01 -4.25
C ILE A 29 -26.02 -6.97 -5.02
N LYS A 30 -27.29 -6.81 -4.62
CA LYS A 30 -28.25 -5.90 -5.29
C LYS A 30 -27.73 -4.49 -5.52
N GLY A 31 -26.95 -3.93 -4.60
CA GLY A 31 -26.38 -2.58 -4.72
C GLY A 31 -25.24 -2.45 -5.72
N TYR A 32 -24.70 -3.56 -6.23
CA TYR A 32 -23.59 -3.61 -7.19
C TYR A 32 -24.05 -3.93 -8.61
N ILE A 33 -25.23 -4.53 -8.75
CA ILE A 33 -25.82 -4.89 -10.06
C ILE A 33 -26.03 -3.63 -10.89
N GLY A 34 -25.68 -3.70 -12.18
CA GLY A 34 -25.84 -2.59 -13.12
C GLY A 34 -24.74 -1.52 -13.00
N ASN A 35 -23.65 -1.81 -12.29
CA ASN A 35 -22.51 -0.91 -12.18
C ASN A 35 -21.29 -1.47 -12.93
N PRO A 36 -20.94 -0.91 -14.11
CA PRO A 36 -19.84 -1.43 -14.91
C PRO A 36 -18.49 -1.33 -14.20
N MET A 37 -18.32 -0.41 -13.23
CA MET A 37 -17.07 -0.26 -12.48
C MET A 37 -16.89 -1.32 -11.38
N ILE A 38 -17.97 -2.00 -11.01
CA ILE A 38 -17.94 -3.06 -9.99
C ILE A 38 -17.97 -4.43 -10.66
N GLU A 39 -18.81 -4.62 -11.67
CA GLU A 39 -18.94 -5.89 -12.39
C GLU A 39 -17.70 -6.24 -13.23
N SER A 40 -16.84 -5.26 -13.51
CA SER A 40 -15.55 -5.44 -14.20
C SER A 40 -14.39 -5.80 -13.27
N LEU A 41 -14.54 -5.61 -11.95
CA LEU A 41 -13.51 -5.96 -10.99
C LEU A 41 -13.39 -7.49 -10.88
N PRO A 42 -12.22 -8.01 -10.44
CA PRO A 42 -12.11 -9.41 -10.07
C PRO A 42 -13.23 -9.85 -9.13
N ARG A 43 -13.55 -11.14 -9.13
CA ARG A 43 -14.52 -11.68 -8.17
C ARG A 43 -14.05 -11.43 -6.73
N ILE A 44 -15.01 -11.40 -5.81
CA ILE A 44 -14.68 -11.35 -4.39
C ILE A 44 -14.07 -12.70 -4.06
N LEU A 45 -12.77 -12.69 -3.76
CA LEU A 45 -12.01 -13.90 -3.45
C LEU A 45 -12.44 -14.44 -2.07
N ASP A 46 -12.46 -15.75 -1.93
CA ASP A 46 -12.46 -16.37 -0.61
C ASP A 46 -11.03 -16.42 -0.01
N GLU A 47 -10.90 -16.92 1.21
CA GLU A 47 -9.60 -16.94 1.91
C GLU A 47 -8.59 -17.89 1.23
N ASP A 48 -9.04 -19.01 0.67
CA ASP A 48 -8.16 -19.99 0.03
C ASP A 48 -7.65 -19.45 -1.32
N GLU A 49 -8.53 -18.86 -2.13
CA GLU A 49 -8.18 -18.18 -3.38
C GLU A 49 -7.19 -17.03 -3.14
N LEU A 50 -7.34 -16.33 -2.02
CA LEU A 50 -6.46 -15.24 -1.65
C LEU A 50 -5.05 -15.72 -1.30
N LEU A 51 -4.92 -16.88 -0.63
CA LEU A 51 -3.62 -17.49 -0.33
C LEU A 51 -2.89 -17.91 -1.62
N ASP A 52 -3.63 -18.43 -2.60
CA ASP A 52 -3.08 -18.83 -3.89
C ASP A 52 -2.69 -17.64 -4.79
N ALA A 53 -3.35 -16.49 -4.62
CA ALA A 53 -3.13 -15.30 -5.42
C ALA A 53 -1.93 -14.43 -4.97
N ILE A 54 -1.42 -14.59 -3.74
CA ILE A 54 -0.34 -13.76 -3.17
C ILE A 54 1.02 -14.47 -2.91
N PRO A 55 1.53 -15.43 -3.70
CA PRO A 55 2.87 -15.95 -3.44
C PRO A 55 3.98 -15.11 -4.11
N HIS A 56 4.83 -14.48 -3.29
CA HIS A 56 6.20 -14.11 -3.65
C HIS A 56 7.15 -14.77 -2.65
N TYR A 57 7.55 -16.00 -2.96
CA TYR A 57 8.54 -16.74 -2.19
C TYR A 57 9.90 -16.69 -2.91
N PRO A 58 11.02 -16.66 -2.17
CA PRO A 58 12.34 -16.83 -2.75
C PRO A 58 12.43 -18.09 -3.61
N ASP A 59 13.12 -18.01 -4.75
CA ASP A 59 13.41 -19.18 -5.59
C ASP A 59 14.45 -20.05 -4.89
N TYR A 60 13.96 -21.00 -4.10
CA TYR A 60 14.76 -21.88 -3.26
C TYR A 60 14.57 -23.33 -3.63
N ASP A 61 15.68 -23.99 -3.91
CA ASP A 61 15.78 -25.43 -4.01
C ASP A 61 16.92 -25.95 -3.12
N HIS A 62 16.73 -27.13 -2.54
CA HIS A 62 17.71 -27.75 -1.65
C HIS A 62 19.07 -28.03 -2.31
N SER A 63 19.12 -28.21 -3.63
CA SER A 63 20.35 -28.38 -4.42
C SER A 63 21.15 -27.09 -4.51
N GLN A 64 20.53 -25.92 -4.28
CA GLN A 64 21.25 -24.64 -4.27
C GLN A 64 22.28 -24.57 -3.13
N ARG A 65 22.18 -25.44 -2.12
CA ARG A 65 23.19 -25.59 -1.05
C ARG A 65 24.51 -26.19 -1.51
N ASP A 66 24.50 -26.90 -2.65
CA ASP A 66 25.70 -27.48 -3.27
C ASP A 66 26.42 -26.48 -4.19
N LEU A 67 25.82 -25.30 -4.42
CA LEU A 67 26.47 -24.23 -5.18
C LEU A 67 27.74 -23.74 -4.47
N SER A 68 28.61 -23.11 -5.25
CA SER A 68 29.81 -22.48 -4.70
C SER A 68 29.44 -21.44 -3.63
N ARG A 69 30.30 -21.26 -2.62
CA ARG A 69 30.12 -20.29 -1.53
C ARG A 69 29.65 -18.93 -2.03
N ARG A 70 30.33 -18.39 -3.06
CA ARG A 70 30.03 -17.07 -3.63
C ARG A 70 28.61 -17.01 -4.17
N LEU A 71 28.16 -18.03 -4.89
CA LEU A 71 26.80 -18.10 -5.42
C LEU A 71 25.77 -18.20 -4.28
N ARG A 72 26.05 -18.99 -3.24
CA ARG A 72 25.15 -19.12 -2.07
C ARG A 72 24.98 -17.81 -1.32
N LEU A 73 26.02 -16.98 -1.21
CA LEU A 73 25.90 -15.61 -0.66
C LEU A 73 24.89 -14.77 -1.47
N HIS A 74 24.91 -14.85 -2.81
CA HIS A 74 23.92 -14.20 -3.66
C HIS A 74 22.53 -14.82 -3.49
N CYS A 75 22.43 -16.13 -3.30
CA CYS A 75 21.13 -16.77 -3.10
C CYS A 75 20.47 -16.33 -1.79
N VAL A 76 21.23 -16.12 -0.72
CA VAL A 76 20.73 -15.55 0.55
C VAL A 76 20.12 -14.15 0.35
N GLN A 77 20.60 -13.37 -0.62
CA GLN A 77 20.04 -12.05 -0.91
C GLN A 77 18.54 -12.12 -1.26
N GLN A 78 18.07 -13.24 -1.85
CA GLN A 78 16.66 -13.43 -2.21
C GLN A 78 15.69 -13.34 -1.03
N LEU A 79 16.19 -13.53 0.21
CA LEU A 79 15.39 -13.32 1.42
C LEU A 79 14.94 -11.87 1.59
N SER A 80 15.57 -10.88 0.94
CA SER A 80 15.08 -9.50 1.00
C SER A 80 13.70 -9.33 0.39
N ASP A 81 13.32 -10.25 -0.50
CA ASP A 81 12.05 -10.24 -1.21
C ASP A 81 11.04 -11.22 -0.58
N TYR A 82 11.41 -11.88 0.53
CA TYR A 82 10.55 -12.81 1.24
C TYR A 82 9.35 -12.09 1.86
N VAL A 83 8.16 -12.56 1.53
CA VAL A 83 6.92 -12.16 2.19
C VAL A 83 6.15 -13.41 2.61
N GLU A 84 5.72 -13.42 3.87
CA GLU A 84 4.81 -14.45 4.39
C GLU A 84 3.42 -13.87 4.56
N ILE A 85 2.41 -14.61 4.13
CA ILE A 85 1.02 -14.19 4.28
C ILE A 85 0.56 -14.45 5.71
N LEU A 86 0.20 -13.36 6.37
CA LEU A 86 -0.28 -13.32 7.75
C LEU A 86 -1.74 -12.82 7.79
N PRO A 87 -2.51 -13.07 8.86
CA PRO A 87 -3.91 -12.64 8.98
C PRO A 87 -4.16 -11.15 8.73
N ILE A 88 -3.15 -10.31 8.96
CA ILE A 88 -3.19 -8.88 8.65
C ILE A 88 -3.39 -8.59 7.15
N HIS A 89 -2.81 -9.39 6.27
CA HIS A 89 -2.92 -9.23 4.82
C HIS A 89 -4.35 -9.52 4.35
N LEU A 90 -4.97 -10.59 4.87
CA LEU A 90 -6.36 -10.94 4.60
C LEU A 90 -7.31 -9.83 5.09
N SER A 91 -7.03 -9.31 6.29
CA SER A 91 -7.80 -8.20 6.85
C SER A 91 -7.71 -6.93 5.99
N ILE A 92 -6.53 -6.64 5.42
CA ILE A 92 -6.32 -5.53 4.49
C ILE A 92 -7.09 -5.77 3.18
N GLU A 93 -7.02 -6.96 2.59
CA GLU A 93 -7.75 -7.33 1.37
C GLU A 93 -9.23 -7.03 1.51
N GLN A 94 -9.83 -7.59 2.57
CA GLN A 94 -11.27 -7.50 2.77
C GLN A 94 -11.74 -6.03 2.88
N ARG A 95 -10.89 -5.16 3.43
CA ARG A 95 -11.16 -3.72 3.52
C ARG A 95 -11.04 -3.04 2.16
N PHE A 96 -9.99 -3.32 1.39
CA PHE A 96 -9.86 -2.82 0.02
C PHE A 96 -11.02 -3.28 -0.85
N SER A 97 -11.37 -4.56 -0.79
CA SER A 97 -12.46 -5.17 -1.56
C SER A 97 -13.80 -4.46 -1.34
N ARG A 98 -14.19 -4.30 -0.07
CA ARG A 98 -15.42 -3.59 0.30
C ARG A 98 -15.34 -2.11 -0.05
N MET A 99 -14.23 -1.45 0.24
CA MET A 99 -14.08 0.00 0.06
C MET A 99 -14.09 0.42 -1.41
N ILE A 100 -13.35 -0.28 -2.28
CA ILE A 100 -13.32 0.00 -3.72
C ILE A 100 -14.73 -0.17 -4.30
N ARG A 101 -15.37 -1.32 -4.07
CA ARG A 101 -16.71 -1.61 -4.60
C ARG A 101 -17.76 -0.65 -4.05
N HIS A 102 -17.78 -0.41 -2.75
CA HIS A 102 -18.74 0.51 -2.15
C HIS A 102 -18.51 1.96 -2.60
N GLY A 103 -17.25 2.38 -2.79
CA GLY A 103 -16.89 3.68 -3.34
C GLY A 103 -17.35 3.88 -4.79
N TYR A 104 -17.59 2.81 -5.56
CA TYR A 104 -18.15 2.90 -6.90
C TYR A 104 -19.67 3.03 -6.95
N VAL A 105 -20.39 2.67 -5.88
CA VAL A 105 -21.87 2.69 -5.85
C VAL A 105 -22.41 4.09 -6.17
N ALA A 106 -21.90 5.12 -5.50
CA ALA A 106 -22.30 6.51 -5.75
C ALA A 106 -21.69 7.13 -7.01
N ARG A 107 -20.77 6.43 -7.70
CA ARG A 107 -19.99 6.93 -8.84
C ARG A 107 -20.17 6.09 -10.09
N ASN A 108 -21.35 5.49 -10.25
CA ASN A 108 -21.69 4.74 -11.44
C ASN A 108 -21.77 5.70 -12.65
N PRO A 109 -20.95 5.53 -13.71
CA PRO A 109 -20.91 6.43 -14.86
C PRO A 109 -22.21 6.47 -15.69
N LEU A 110 -23.11 5.50 -15.47
CA LEU A 110 -24.43 5.45 -16.11
C LEU A 110 -25.47 6.35 -15.42
N GLN A 111 -25.16 6.91 -14.25
CA GLN A 111 -26.07 7.79 -13.51
C GLN A 111 -25.94 9.24 -13.96
N ARG A 112 -27.06 9.97 -13.92
CA ARG A 112 -27.13 11.36 -14.41
C ARG A 112 -26.26 12.31 -13.59
N GLU A 113 -26.17 12.04 -12.30
CA GLU A 113 -25.42 12.82 -11.33
C GLU A 113 -23.92 12.76 -11.62
N TYR A 114 -23.40 11.62 -12.12
CA TYR A 114 -22.01 11.48 -12.54
C TYR A 114 -21.67 12.47 -13.66
N ALA A 115 -22.45 12.49 -14.74
CA ALA A 115 -22.26 13.45 -15.83
C ALA A 115 -22.44 14.91 -15.37
N ARG A 116 -23.39 15.17 -14.45
CA ARG A 116 -23.67 16.50 -13.91
C ARG A 116 -22.47 17.09 -13.17
N GLN A 117 -21.62 16.28 -12.53
CA GLN A 117 -20.43 16.77 -11.84
C GLN A 117 -19.47 17.52 -12.78
N PHE A 118 -19.27 17.00 -14.00
CA PHE A 118 -18.42 17.63 -15.01
C PHE A 118 -19.02 18.95 -15.52
N HIS A 119 -20.35 19.01 -15.65
CA HIS A 119 -21.05 20.23 -16.06
C HIS A 119 -20.99 21.34 -14.99
N VAL A 120 -21.20 20.99 -13.72
CA VAL A 120 -21.11 21.94 -12.60
C VAL A 120 -19.67 22.43 -12.42
N GLY A 121 -18.71 21.52 -12.56
CA GLY A 121 -17.29 21.76 -12.40
C GLY A 121 -16.80 21.54 -10.97
N PHE A 122 -15.64 20.90 -10.85
CA PHE A 122 -15.09 20.45 -9.56
C PHE A 122 -14.70 21.58 -8.62
N ASP A 123 -14.32 22.76 -9.13
CA ASP A 123 -14.04 23.93 -8.29
C ASP A 123 -15.28 24.37 -7.51
N LYS A 124 -16.44 24.43 -8.16
CA LYS A 124 -17.72 24.78 -7.52
C LYS A 124 -18.17 23.70 -6.55
N ILE A 125 -18.02 22.43 -6.94
CA ILE A 125 -18.38 21.28 -6.10
C ILE A 125 -17.58 21.29 -4.80
N LEU A 126 -16.26 21.45 -4.88
CA LEU A 126 -15.38 21.48 -3.71
C LEU A 126 -15.65 22.67 -2.80
N LYS A 127 -15.87 23.87 -3.37
CA LYS A 127 -16.20 25.08 -2.60
C LYS A 127 -17.56 24.97 -1.90
N ALA A 128 -18.55 24.38 -2.56
CA ALA A 128 -19.88 24.17 -1.99
C ALA A 128 -19.89 23.09 -0.89
N GLY A 129 -19.00 22.10 -0.99
CA GLY A 129 -18.98 20.96 -0.07
C GLY A 129 -20.22 20.09 -0.24
N VAL A 130 -20.76 19.61 0.89
CA VAL A 130 -21.97 18.77 0.95
C VAL A 130 -23.08 19.48 1.71
N ASN A 131 -24.33 19.24 1.30
CA ASN A 131 -25.53 19.77 1.96
C ASN A 131 -25.91 18.95 3.21
N GLU A 132 -27.02 19.31 3.88
CA GLU A 132 -27.52 18.61 5.08
C GLU A 132 -27.87 17.12 4.84
N LYS A 133 -28.13 16.73 3.59
CA LYS A 133 -28.39 15.34 3.19
C LYS A 133 -27.10 14.58 2.84
N GLY A 134 -25.94 15.24 2.89
CA GLY A 134 -24.65 14.70 2.48
C GLY A 134 -24.43 14.64 0.97
N GLU A 135 -25.24 15.36 0.19
CA GLU A 135 -25.11 15.43 -1.27
C GLU A 135 -24.24 16.63 -1.68
N ASN A 136 -23.39 16.43 -2.68
CA ASN A 136 -22.63 17.53 -3.28
C ASN A 136 -23.47 18.36 -4.26
N ALA A 137 -22.89 19.42 -4.84
CA ALA A 137 -23.61 20.31 -5.76
C ALA A 137 -24.12 19.63 -7.06
N ALA A 138 -23.68 18.41 -7.37
CA ALA A 138 -24.20 17.61 -8.47
C ALA A 138 -25.29 16.60 -8.04
N GLY A 139 -25.61 16.52 -6.74
CA GLY A 139 -26.58 15.58 -6.19
C GLY A 139 -25.98 14.22 -5.81
N ILE A 140 -24.65 14.07 -5.84
CA ILE A 140 -24.02 12.80 -5.43
C ILE A 140 -23.86 12.79 -3.91
N ARG A 141 -24.44 11.78 -3.26
CA ARG A 141 -24.14 11.42 -1.88
C ARG A 141 -23.01 10.39 -1.86
N SER A 142 -21.87 10.79 -1.32
CA SER A 142 -20.70 9.90 -1.28
C SER A 142 -20.96 8.63 -0.47
N THR A 143 -20.54 7.49 -1.04
CA THR A 143 -20.42 6.18 -0.38
C THR A 143 -18.95 5.82 -0.11
N ALA A 144 -18.03 6.76 -0.37
CA ALA A 144 -16.61 6.51 -0.18
C ALA A 144 -16.25 6.44 1.29
N ALA A 145 -15.27 5.61 1.59
CA ALA A 145 -14.66 5.49 2.91
C ALA A 145 -13.17 5.83 2.83
N GLY A 146 -12.60 6.12 3.99
CA GLY A 146 -11.16 6.03 4.17
C GLY A 146 -10.82 5.24 5.42
N PHE A 147 -9.63 4.67 5.46
CA PHE A 147 -9.07 4.03 6.65
C PHE A 147 -7.55 4.22 6.70
N ASN A 148 -7.00 4.03 7.89
CA ASN A 148 -5.57 4.17 8.11
C ASN A 148 -4.92 2.81 8.39
N ILE A 149 -3.70 2.62 7.91
CA ILE A 149 -2.83 1.50 8.25
C ILE A 149 -1.60 2.09 8.93
N ILE A 150 -1.58 2.02 10.26
CA ILE A 150 -0.54 2.63 11.10
C ILE A 150 0.25 1.56 11.81
N GLY A 151 1.56 1.72 11.93
CA GLY A 151 2.35 0.74 12.67
C GLY A 151 3.84 0.98 12.72
N VAL A 152 4.57 0.07 13.36
CA VAL A 152 6.03 0.18 13.51
C VAL A 152 6.71 0.07 12.14
N SER A 153 7.83 0.77 11.94
CA SER A 153 8.64 0.62 10.74
C SER A 153 9.19 -0.81 10.63
N GLY A 154 9.28 -1.35 9.42
CA GLY A 154 9.77 -2.72 9.22
C GLY A 154 8.76 -3.85 9.47
N GLN A 155 7.48 -3.55 9.71
CA GLN A 155 6.41 -4.56 9.82
C GLN A 155 5.74 -4.93 8.49
N GLY A 156 6.32 -4.55 7.35
CA GLY A 156 5.77 -4.91 6.04
C GLY A 156 4.47 -4.20 5.64
N LYS A 157 4.12 -3.04 6.25
CA LYS A 157 2.88 -2.29 5.92
C LYS A 157 2.75 -1.95 4.44
N SER A 158 3.78 -1.31 3.87
CA SER A 158 3.79 -0.92 2.46
C SER A 158 3.75 -2.15 1.55
N THR A 159 4.47 -3.21 1.91
CA THR A 159 4.45 -4.51 1.21
C THR A 159 3.06 -5.13 1.23
N ALA A 160 2.40 -5.17 2.38
CA ALA A 160 1.07 -5.72 2.53
C ALA A 160 0.05 -4.94 1.69
N VAL A 161 0.17 -3.61 1.64
CA VAL A 161 -0.66 -2.77 0.77
C VAL A 161 -0.38 -3.04 -0.71
N ASP A 162 0.88 -3.12 -1.11
CA ASP A 162 1.26 -3.34 -2.50
C ASP A 162 0.77 -4.69 -3.02
N LEU A 163 0.96 -5.75 -2.24
CA LEU A 163 0.43 -7.08 -2.56
C LEU A 163 -1.08 -7.06 -2.73
N ASN A 164 -1.80 -6.38 -1.82
CA ASN A 164 -3.26 -6.28 -1.89
C ASN A 164 -3.75 -5.44 -3.08
N LEU A 165 -3.04 -4.38 -3.44
CA LEU A 165 -3.38 -3.60 -4.64
C LEU A 165 -3.16 -4.42 -5.91
N LEU A 166 -2.11 -5.25 -5.96
CA LEU A 166 -1.78 -6.07 -7.13
C LEU A 166 -2.78 -7.20 -7.41
N LEU A 167 -3.66 -7.54 -6.45
CA LEU A 167 -4.82 -8.43 -6.68
C LEU A 167 -5.87 -7.80 -7.61
N TYR A 168 -5.84 -6.48 -7.74
CA TYR A 168 -6.72 -5.73 -8.61
C TYR A 168 -5.96 -5.25 -9.84
N PRO A 169 -6.52 -5.36 -11.06
CA PRO A 169 -5.95 -4.69 -12.21
C PRO A 169 -5.83 -3.20 -11.91
N GLN A 170 -4.70 -2.58 -12.28
CA GLN A 170 -4.52 -1.16 -12.03
C GLN A 170 -5.45 -0.34 -12.92
N VAL A 171 -5.64 -0.78 -14.17
CA VAL A 171 -6.52 -0.14 -15.15
C VAL A 171 -7.40 -1.19 -15.82
N ILE A 172 -8.68 -0.88 -15.97
CA ILE A 172 -9.64 -1.66 -16.75
C ILE A 172 -10.14 -0.79 -17.90
N GLN A 173 -9.99 -1.27 -19.13
CA GLN A 173 -10.39 -0.54 -20.33
C GLN A 173 -11.78 -0.98 -20.79
N HIS A 174 -12.72 -0.04 -20.76
CA HIS A 174 -14.10 -0.26 -21.17
C HIS A 174 -14.30 0.21 -22.60
N THR A 175 -15.03 -0.59 -23.39
CA THR A 175 -15.44 -0.24 -24.76
C THR A 175 -16.95 -0.22 -24.90
N ALA A 176 -17.63 -1.20 -24.31
CA ALA A 176 -19.08 -1.30 -24.23
C ALA A 176 -19.53 -1.97 -22.93
N TYR A 177 -20.76 -1.68 -22.50
CA TYR A 177 -21.45 -2.35 -21.40
C TYR A 177 -22.90 -2.60 -21.81
N HIS A 178 -23.38 -3.85 -21.70
CA HIS A 178 -24.72 -4.25 -22.18
C HIS A 178 -25.03 -3.78 -23.63
N ASN A 179 -24.07 -3.92 -24.54
CA ASN A 179 -24.14 -3.47 -25.94
C ASN A 179 -24.29 -1.94 -26.12
N GLN A 180 -24.11 -1.14 -25.06
CA GLN A 180 -24.05 0.31 -25.15
C GLN A 180 -22.60 0.79 -25.08
N PRO A 181 -22.19 1.79 -25.89
CA PRO A 181 -20.84 2.33 -25.82
C PRO A 181 -20.52 2.88 -24.43
N LEU A 182 -19.40 2.43 -23.87
CA LEU A 182 -18.83 2.91 -22.61
C LEU A 182 -17.32 2.95 -22.80
N VAL A 183 -16.83 4.01 -23.45
CA VAL A 183 -15.40 4.19 -23.73
C VAL A 183 -14.78 4.94 -22.56
N LEU A 184 -14.10 4.21 -21.69
CA LEU A 184 -13.59 4.71 -20.42
C LEU A 184 -12.41 3.87 -19.94
N ASP A 185 -11.34 4.50 -19.49
CA ASP A 185 -10.29 3.82 -18.73
C ASP A 185 -10.59 3.98 -17.22
N GLN A 186 -10.95 2.86 -16.58
CA GLN A 186 -11.18 2.81 -15.14
C GLN A 186 -9.83 2.58 -14.43
N LEU A 187 -9.36 3.58 -13.69
CA LEU A 187 -8.20 3.49 -12.81
C LEU A 187 -8.64 2.92 -11.45
N VAL A 188 -8.40 1.64 -11.19
CA VAL A 188 -8.92 0.98 -9.97
C VAL A 188 -8.21 1.48 -8.71
N TRP A 189 -6.90 1.70 -8.79
CA TRP A 189 -6.12 2.18 -7.66
C TRP A 189 -4.93 3.03 -8.09
N LEU A 190 -4.54 3.95 -7.22
CA LEU A 190 -3.31 4.72 -7.36
C LEU A 190 -2.62 4.84 -6.01
N LYS A 191 -1.35 4.46 -5.93
CA LYS A 191 -0.52 4.61 -4.74
C LYS A 191 0.49 5.74 -4.93
N LEU A 192 0.56 6.65 -3.98
CA LEU A 192 1.50 7.76 -3.94
C LEU A 192 2.24 7.78 -2.61
N ASN A 193 3.49 8.21 -2.61
CA ASN A 193 4.18 8.58 -1.37
C ASN A 193 3.82 10.02 -1.00
N CYS A 194 3.57 10.25 0.30
CA CYS A 194 3.40 11.59 0.83
C CYS A 194 4.68 12.40 0.54
N PRO A 195 4.58 13.59 -0.10
CA PRO A 195 5.73 14.43 -0.38
C PRO A 195 6.58 14.70 0.87
N TYR A 196 7.91 14.76 0.71
CA TYR A 196 8.84 15.03 1.82
C TYR A 196 8.60 16.37 2.51
N ASP A 197 8.10 17.37 1.78
CA ASP A 197 7.73 18.68 2.31
C ASP A 197 6.29 18.75 2.86
N GLY A 198 5.57 17.63 2.80
CA GLY A 198 4.17 17.52 3.24
C GLY A 198 3.23 18.45 2.48
N SER A 199 3.57 18.91 1.27
CA SER A 199 2.78 19.92 0.57
C SER A 199 1.66 19.32 -0.30
N ILE A 200 0.48 19.95 -0.27
CA ILE A 200 -0.65 19.56 -1.14
C ILE A 200 -0.31 19.75 -2.63
N LYS A 201 0.47 20.81 -2.95
CA LYS A 201 0.95 21.06 -4.31
C LYS A 201 1.85 19.92 -4.79
N GLY A 202 2.81 19.47 -3.97
CA GLY A 202 3.65 18.32 -4.27
C GLY A 202 2.83 17.05 -4.49
N LEU A 203 1.80 16.83 -3.66
CA LEU A 203 0.92 15.68 -3.79
C LEU A 203 0.14 15.68 -5.11
N CYS A 204 -0.44 16.83 -5.49
CA CYS A 204 -1.14 16.96 -6.77
C CYS A 204 -0.20 16.73 -7.97
N ILE A 205 1.03 17.25 -7.90
CA ILE A 205 2.05 17.01 -8.93
C ILE A 205 2.35 15.51 -9.06
N ASN A 206 2.61 14.83 -7.94
CA ASN A 206 2.86 13.39 -7.92
C ASN A 206 1.66 12.60 -8.47
N PHE A 207 0.43 13.03 -8.15
CA PHE A 207 -0.79 12.45 -8.68
C PHE A 207 -0.84 12.52 -10.22
N PHE A 208 -0.67 13.70 -10.81
CA PHE A 208 -0.73 13.84 -12.27
C PHE A 208 0.38 13.05 -12.97
N GLN A 209 1.59 13.02 -12.40
CA GLN A 209 2.70 12.23 -12.93
C GLN A 209 2.41 10.73 -12.86
N ALA A 210 1.83 10.26 -11.76
CA ALA A 210 1.50 8.85 -11.60
C ALA A 210 0.37 8.43 -12.54
N VAL A 211 -0.68 9.26 -12.70
CA VAL A 211 -1.74 9.01 -13.69
C VAL A 211 -1.16 8.96 -15.11
N ASP A 212 -0.29 9.91 -15.48
CA ASP A 212 0.37 9.92 -16.79
C ASP A 212 1.21 8.67 -17.04
N ALA A 213 1.93 8.19 -16.02
CA ALA A 213 2.77 7.01 -16.11
C ALA A 213 1.98 5.69 -16.18
N VAL A 214 0.73 5.67 -15.69
CA VAL A 214 -0.18 4.52 -15.71
C VAL A 214 -1.04 4.50 -16.99
N LEU A 215 -1.63 5.64 -17.36
CA LEU A 215 -2.58 5.74 -18.48
C LEU A 215 -1.94 6.20 -19.80
N GLY A 216 -0.65 6.57 -19.79
CA GLY A 216 0.02 7.12 -20.98
C GLY A 216 -0.46 8.53 -21.37
N THR A 217 -1.08 9.25 -20.43
CA THR A 217 -1.60 10.60 -20.65
C THR A 217 -0.52 11.68 -20.48
N SER A 218 -0.91 12.95 -20.54
CA SER A 218 0.02 14.09 -20.42
C SER A 218 -0.53 15.21 -19.53
N TYR A 219 -1.31 14.87 -18.51
CA TYR A 219 -1.97 15.78 -17.57
C TYR A 219 -0.97 16.64 -16.82
N PHE A 220 0.15 16.09 -16.35
CA PHE A 220 1.17 16.85 -15.64
C PHE A 220 1.64 18.04 -16.49
N LYS A 221 2.01 17.78 -17.74
CA LYS A 221 2.47 18.82 -18.68
C LYS A 221 1.37 19.82 -19.05
N LYS A 222 0.11 19.37 -19.12
CA LYS A 222 -1.04 20.21 -19.52
C LYS A 222 -1.54 21.11 -18.39
N ILE A 223 -1.47 20.65 -17.15
CA ILE A 223 -2.11 21.29 -15.98
C ILE A 223 -1.09 22.01 -15.10
N VAL A 224 0.11 21.45 -14.93
CA VAL A 224 1.11 22.01 -14.03
C VAL A 224 1.96 23.04 -14.77
N THR A 225 1.87 24.29 -14.33
CA THR A 225 2.64 25.42 -14.83
C THR A 225 3.39 26.10 -13.68
N ASN A 226 4.30 27.03 -13.99
CA ASN A 226 5.05 27.77 -12.97
C ASN A 226 4.13 28.54 -11.99
N GLY A 227 2.94 28.97 -12.45
CA GLY A 227 1.96 29.69 -11.65
C GLY A 227 0.94 28.82 -10.91
N SER A 228 1.00 27.49 -11.03
CA SER A 228 -0.03 26.61 -10.43
C SER A 228 -0.05 26.70 -8.90
N THR A 229 -1.26 26.86 -8.37
CA THR A 229 -1.58 26.94 -6.93
C THR A 229 -2.35 25.71 -6.47
N THR A 230 -2.48 25.48 -5.17
CA THR A 230 -3.35 24.40 -4.66
C THR A 230 -4.80 24.56 -5.11
N ASP A 231 -5.30 25.80 -5.17
CA ASP A 231 -6.68 26.12 -5.54
C ASP A 231 -6.97 25.80 -7.01
N THR A 232 -5.94 25.79 -7.86
CA THR A 232 -6.06 25.38 -9.27
C THR A 232 -5.82 23.89 -9.46
N LEU A 233 -4.90 23.28 -8.69
CA LEU A 233 -4.53 21.87 -8.85
C LEU A 233 -5.53 20.90 -8.21
N ILE A 234 -6.10 21.23 -7.05
CA ILE A 234 -7.06 20.35 -6.35
C ILE A 234 -8.30 20.07 -7.22
N PRO A 235 -8.98 21.07 -7.82
CA PRO A 235 -10.12 20.81 -8.69
C PRO A 235 -9.77 19.96 -9.92
N GLN A 236 -8.56 20.12 -10.46
CA GLN A 236 -8.08 19.34 -11.60
C GLN A 236 -7.78 17.89 -11.22
N MET A 237 -7.22 17.66 -10.02
CA MET A 237 -7.05 16.33 -9.45
C MET A 237 -8.40 15.64 -9.24
N ALA A 238 -9.38 16.34 -8.67
CA ALA A 238 -10.74 15.82 -8.52
C ALA A 238 -11.41 15.49 -9.86
N HIS A 239 -11.20 16.34 -10.88
CA HIS A 239 -11.66 16.09 -12.24
C HIS A 239 -11.07 14.79 -12.78
N ILE A 240 -9.74 14.64 -12.76
CA ILE A 240 -9.05 13.48 -13.33
C ILE A 240 -9.39 12.20 -12.57
N ALA A 241 -9.46 12.28 -11.23
CA ALA A 241 -9.87 11.15 -10.41
C ALA A 241 -11.32 10.70 -10.72
N SER A 242 -12.22 11.64 -11.01
CA SER A 242 -13.60 11.29 -11.37
C SER A 242 -13.68 10.78 -12.81
N LEU A 243 -12.97 11.43 -13.74
CA LEU A 243 -12.92 11.11 -15.17
C LEU A 243 -12.48 9.66 -15.41
N HIS A 244 -11.47 9.19 -14.67
CA HIS A 244 -10.96 7.82 -14.78
C HIS A 244 -11.54 6.89 -13.72
N CYS A 245 -12.65 7.27 -13.07
CA CYS A 245 -13.30 6.47 -12.04
C CYS A 245 -12.30 5.88 -11.01
N LEU A 246 -11.46 6.73 -10.41
CA LEU A 246 -10.41 6.30 -9.48
C LEU A 246 -11.01 5.49 -8.32
N GLY A 247 -10.72 4.20 -8.23
CA GLY A 247 -11.35 3.32 -7.23
C GLY A 247 -10.84 3.58 -5.81
N THR A 248 -9.54 3.76 -5.63
CA THR A 248 -8.95 4.16 -4.35
C THR A 248 -7.63 4.92 -4.52
N LEU A 249 -7.38 5.90 -3.64
CA LEU A 249 -6.12 6.62 -3.55
C LEU A 249 -5.39 6.22 -2.26
N VAL A 250 -4.22 5.58 -2.40
CA VAL A 250 -3.36 5.21 -1.27
C VAL A 250 -2.24 6.23 -1.12
N ILE A 251 -2.09 6.79 0.09
CA ILE A 251 -1.00 7.70 0.45
C ILE A 251 -0.11 7.03 1.48
N ASP A 252 1.08 6.61 1.05
CA ASP A 252 2.10 6.01 1.91
C ASP A 252 2.98 7.07 2.56
N GLU A 253 3.71 6.70 3.61
CA GLU A 253 4.61 7.56 4.36
C GLU A 253 3.94 8.85 4.90
N ILE A 254 2.68 8.76 5.33
CA ILE A 254 1.87 9.92 5.76
C ILE A 254 2.48 10.67 6.95
N GLN A 255 3.41 10.07 7.71
CA GLN A 255 4.20 10.78 8.72
C GLN A 255 4.97 11.98 8.16
N ASN A 256 5.28 12.03 6.85
CA ASN A 256 5.94 13.17 6.23
C ASN A 256 5.12 14.47 6.37
N LEU A 257 3.82 14.36 6.63
CA LEU A 257 3.00 15.53 6.98
C LEU A 257 3.45 16.28 8.22
N SER A 258 4.16 15.64 9.17
CA SER A 258 4.70 16.34 10.33
C SER A 258 5.79 17.34 9.96
N LEU A 259 6.36 17.23 8.76
CA LEU A 259 7.37 18.14 8.21
C LEU A 259 6.74 19.32 7.46
N ALA A 260 5.42 19.31 7.27
CA ALA A 260 4.71 20.42 6.66
C ALA A 260 4.86 21.69 7.50
N LYS A 261 4.88 22.85 6.83
CA LYS A 261 4.81 24.15 7.50
C LYS A 261 3.58 24.21 8.41
N SER A 262 3.63 25.05 9.46
CA SER A 262 2.55 25.19 10.44
C SER A 262 1.16 25.29 9.79
N GLY A 263 0.21 24.46 10.25
CA GLY A 263 -1.14 24.34 9.70
C GLY A 263 -1.26 23.57 8.37
N GLY A 264 -0.16 23.12 7.77
CA GLY A 264 -0.15 22.38 6.51
C GLY A 264 -0.72 20.97 6.61
N SER A 265 -0.44 20.27 7.71
CA SER A 265 -0.97 18.93 7.99
C SER A 265 -2.50 18.93 8.10
N GLU A 266 -3.07 19.90 8.83
CA GLU A 266 -4.52 20.07 8.94
C GLU A 266 -5.18 20.38 7.59
N LYS A 267 -4.58 21.27 6.79
CA LYS A 267 -5.05 21.55 5.43
C LYS A 267 -5.07 20.31 4.55
N MET A 268 -4.04 19.45 4.63
CA MET A 268 -4.00 18.22 3.84
C MET A 268 -5.05 17.20 4.30
N LEU A 269 -5.27 17.06 5.60
CA LEU A 269 -6.31 16.17 6.14
C LEU A 269 -7.72 16.64 5.77
N ASN A 270 -7.96 17.95 5.79
CA ASN A 270 -9.20 18.55 5.29
C ASN A 270 -9.35 18.30 3.78
N PHE A 271 -8.27 18.35 3.01
CA PHE A 271 -8.28 17.99 1.60
C PHE A 271 -8.68 16.51 1.37
N PHE A 272 -8.11 15.55 2.11
CA PHE A 272 -8.54 14.15 2.02
C PHE A 272 -9.99 13.96 2.44
N THR A 273 -10.44 14.67 3.47
CA THR A 273 -11.85 14.68 3.90
C THR A 273 -12.76 15.16 2.76
N GLN A 274 -12.37 16.20 2.03
CA GLN A 274 -13.13 16.70 0.88
C GLN A 274 -13.12 15.72 -0.31
N LEU A 275 -12.00 15.03 -0.57
CA LEU A 275 -11.98 13.98 -1.58
C LEU A 275 -12.96 12.85 -1.28
N ILE A 276 -13.02 12.39 -0.02
CA ILE A 276 -13.94 11.33 0.41
C ILE A 276 -15.38 11.82 0.37
N ASN A 277 -15.69 12.93 1.04
CA ASN A 277 -17.08 13.34 1.26
C ASN A 277 -17.70 14.03 0.05
N THR A 278 -16.92 14.84 -0.67
CA THR A 278 -17.44 15.68 -1.75
C THR A 278 -17.25 15.03 -3.12
N ILE A 279 -16.08 14.45 -3.39
CA ILE A 279 -15.78 13.81 -4.69
C ILE A 279 -16.21 12.34 -4.70
N GLY A 280 -16.14 11.67 -3.55
CA GLY A 280 -16.47 10.25 -3.44
C GLY A 280 -15.32 9.33 -3.80
N VAL A 281 -14.07 9.79 -3.70
CA VAL A 281 -12.88 8.93 -3.91
C VAL A 281 -12.45 8.34 -2.57
N PRO A 282 -12.41 7.00 -2.44
CA PRO A 282 -11.84 6.36 -1.26
C PRO A 282 -10.35 6.70 -1.06
N VAL A 283 -9.93 6.90 0.18
CA VAL A 283 -8.54 7.27 0.52
C VAL A 283 -8.00 6.39 1.65
N VAL A 284 -6.84 5.77 1.44
CA VAL A 284 -6.12 4.99 2.46
C VAL A 284 -4.84 5.72 2.84
N LEU A 285 -4.61 5.92 4.13
CA LEU A 285 -3.37 6.52 4.61
C LEU A 285 -2.51 5.45 5.30
N VAL A 286 -1.26 5.33 4.88
CA VAL A 286 -0.30 4.37 5.42
C VAL A 286 0.85 5.14 6.07
N GLY A 287 1.24 4.73 7.27
CA GLY A 287 2.41 5.34 7.91
C GLY A 287 2.73 4.83 9.30
N THR A 288 3.62 5.54 9.98
CA THR A 288 4.11 5.16 11.31
C THR A 288 3.26 5.73 12.44
N TYR A 289 3.50 5.28 13.68
CA TYR A 289 2.86 5.85 14.87
C TYR A 289 3.05 7.37 15.02
N LYS A 290 4.07 7.97 14.41
CA LYS A 290 4.24 9.43 14.35
C LYS A 290 3.03 10.11 13.71
N ALA A 291 2.37 9.44 12.76
CA ALA A 291 1.19 9.96 12.09
C ALA A 291 -0.09 9.92 12.95
N LEU A 292 -0.17 9.12 14.04
CA LEU A 292 -1.37 9.06 14.88
C LEU A 292 -1.78 10.43 15.41
N ARG A 293 -0.80 11.27 15.75
CA ARG A 293 -1.01 12.63 16.26
C ARG A 293 -1.69 13.55 15.24
N LEU A 294 -1.66 13.19 13.96
CA LEU A 294 -2.28 13.96 12.88
C LEU A 294 -3.79 13.69 12.78
N PHE A 295 -4.28 12.51 13.17
CA PHE A 295 -5.65 12.07 12.84
C PHE A 295 -6.76 12.52 13.81
N GLY A 296 -6.52 13.59 14.58
CA GLY A 296 -7.56 14.28 15.34
C GLY A 296 -8.54 15.06 14.44
N GLY A 297 -9.79 15.25 14.88
CA GLY A 297 -10.74 16.17 14.23
C GLY A 297 -11.55 15.59 13.06
N SER A 298 -11.74 16.39 12.00
CA SER A 298 -12.67 16.17 10.87
C SER A 298 -12.42 14.86 10.10
N PHE A 299 -11.15 14.51 9.85
CA PHE A 299 -10.79 13.26 9.17
C PHE A 299 -11.18 12.00 9.97
N SER A 300 -11.30 12.10 11.30
CA SER A 300 -11.86 11.02 12.12
C SER A 300 -13.34 10.73 11.80
N GLN A 301 -14.09 11.73 11.33
CA GLN A 301 -15.48 11.56 10.93
C GLN A 301 -15.59 10.94 9.54
N ALA A 302 -14.75 11.37 8.59
CA ALA A 302 -14.70 10.80 7.24
C ALA A 302 -14.39 9.28 7.24
N ARG A 303 -13.60 8.81 8.21
CA ARG A 303 -13.29 7.38 8.42
C ARG A 303 -14.45 6.58 9.01
N ARG A 304 -15.31 7.22 9.82
CA ARG A 304 -16.43 6.56 10.52
C ARG A 304 -17.63 6.27 9.60
N GLY A 305 -17.77 6.98 8.49
CA GLY A 305 -18.93 6.90 7.60
C GLY A 305 -19.25 5.51 7.02
N CYS A 306 -18.26 4.61 6.92
CA CYS A 306 -18.44 3.23 6.41
C CYS A 306 -17.92 2.14 7.36
N GLY A 307 -17.54 2.49 8.60
CA GLY A 307 -17.20 1.52 9.64
C GLY A 307 -16.03 0.56 9.35
N GLN A 308 -15.17 0.82 8.36
CA GLN A 308 -14.06 -0.09 8.08
C GLN A 308 -13.06 -0.12 9.26
N GLY A 309 -12.94 0.96 10.04
CA GLY A 309 -12.05 1.04 11.21
C GLY A 309 -10.58 1.21 10.83
N ASP A 310 -9.74 1.69 11.73
CA ASP A 310 -8.29 1.75 11.47
C ASP A 310 -7.62 0.41 11.73
N MET A 311 -6.45 0.22 11.12
CA MET A 311 -5.57 -0.91 11.37
C MET A 311 -4.31 -0.44 12.06
N ILE A 312 -4.00 -1.08 13.19
CA ILE A 312 -2.74 -0.90 13.90
C ILE A 312 -1.92 -2.17 13.69
N ILE A 313 -0.79 -2.05 12.99
CA ILE A 313 0.17 -3.12 12.71
C ILE A 313 1.36 -2.91 13.65
N ASP A 314 1.27 -3.47 14.85
CA ASP A 314 2.35 -3.39 15.83
C ASP A 314 3.40 -4.51 15.64
N ARG A 315 4.38 -4.55 16.53
CA ARG A 315 5.29 -5.67 16.69
C ARG A 315 4.51 -6.95 16.96
N MET A 316 4.89 -8.01 16.25
CA MET A 316 4.33 -9.33 16.52
C MET A 316 4.72 -9.73 17.94
N SER A 317 3.74 -10.15 18.73
CA SER A 317 4.03 -10.77 20.02
C SER A 317 4.65 -12.15 19.80
N ASP A 318 5.33 -12.67 20.82
CA ASP A 318 5.75 -14.07 20.88
C ASP A 318 4.51 -14.97 20.89
N SER A 319 4.04 -15.34 19.70
CA SER A 319 2.71 -15.87 19.43
C SER A 319 2.76 -16.89 18.29
N GLU A 320 1.66 -17.61 18.07
CA GLU A 320 1.56 -18.61 17.00
C GLU A 320 1.85 -18.02 15.61
N ASP A 321 1.42 -16.79 15.33
CA ASP A 321 1.71 -16.10 14.07
C ASP A 321 3.22 -15.85 13.89
N TRP A 322 3.92 -15.48 14.97
CA TRP A 322 5.37 -15.27 14.95
C TRP A 322 6.12 -16.59 14.75
N ASP A 323 5.68 -17.63 15.45
CA ASP A 323 6.23 -18.97 15.32
C ASP A 323 6.04 -19.52 13.91
N TYR A 324 4.86 -19.31 13.31
CA TYR A 324 4.57 -19.65 11.93
C TYR A 324 5.51 -18.88 10.98
N PHE A 325 5.60 -17.55 11.12
CA PHE A 325 6.47 -16.70 10.31
C PHE A 325 7.93 -17.17 10.34
N ILE A 326 8.51 -17.38 11.53
CA ILE A 326 9.89 -17.84 11.67
C ILE A 326 10.07 -19.26 11.14
N SER A 327 9.11 -20.15 11.36
CA SER A 327 9.18 -21.54 10.86
C SER A 327 9.12 -21.60 9.34
N SER A 328 8.34 -20.74 8.69
CA SER A 328 8.29 -20.61 7.24
C SER A 328 9.58 -20.00 6.69
N LEU A 329 10.07 -18.91 7.30
CA LEU A 329 11.33 -18.26 6.92
C LEU A 329 12.52 -19.23 7.03
N TRP A 330 12.50 -20.12 8.03
CA TRP A 330 13.60 -21.06 8.28
C TRP A 330 13.77 -22.16 7.21
N ARG A 331 12.80 -22.31 6.31
CA ARG A 331 12.87 -23.26 5.18
C ARG A 331 13.94 -22.86 4.17
N TYR A 332 14.27 -21.57 4.10
CA TYR A 332 15.15 -20.97 3.11
C TYR A 332 16.61 -20.91 3.62
N GLN A 333 17.28 -22.06 3.62
CA GLN A 333 18.68 -22.20 4.06
C GLN A 333 19.62 -22.51 2.90
N TRP A 334 20.50 -21.55 2.58
CA TRP A 334 21.61 -21.73 1.63
C TRP A 334 22.91 -22.12 2.31
N THR A 335 22.87 -22.45 3.62
CA THR A 335 24.05 -23.01 4.28
C THR A 335 24.32 -24.42 3.78
N ALA A 336 25.60 -24.77 3.59
CA ALA A 336 26.01 -26.09 3.10
C ALA A 336 25.51 -27.21 4.02
N THR A 337 25.42 -26.95 5.33
CA THR A 337 24.80 -27.88 6.27
C THR A 337 23.51 -27.28 6.84
N PRO A 338 22.34 -27.90 6.62
CA PRO A 338 21.10 -27.40 7.18
C PRO A 338 21.07 -27.57 8.70
N THR A 339 20.43 -26.60 9.36
CA THR A 339 20.13 -26.66 10.79
C THR A 339 18.62 -26.69 10.99
N LYS A 340 18.13 -27.61 11.83
CA LYS A 340 16.73 -27.64 12.26
C LYS A 340 16.44 -26.44 13.16
N LEU A 341 15.28 -25.80 12.98
CA LEU A 341 14.81 -24.77 13.90
C LEU A 341 14.55 -25.41 15.27
N THR A 342 15.03 -24.77 16.32
CA THR A 342 14.85 -25.24 17.71
C THR A 342 14.20 -24.14 18.53
N GLU A 343 13.50 -24.50 19.61
CA GLU A 343 12.88 -23.53 20.52
C GLU A 343 13.86 -22.49 21.07
N PRO A 344 15.11 -22.85 21.49
CA PRO A 344 16.11 -21.85 21.87
C PRO A 344 16.45 -20.85 20.76
N MET A 345 16.43 -21.27 19.48
CA MET A 345 16.67 -20.38 18.35
C MET A 345 15.49 -19.44 18.14
N LYS A 346 14.24 -19.94 18.13
CA LYS A 346 13.04 -19.10 18.00
C LYS A 346 13.00 -18.01 19.07
N LYS A 347 13.19 -18.40 20.33
CA LYS A 347 13.25 -17.46 21.46
C LYS A 347 14.36 -16.44 21.30
N THR A 348 15.56 -16.88 20.90
CA THR A 348 16.68 -15.96 20.65
C THR A 348 16.37 -14.98 19.51
N ILE A 349 15.75 -15.44 18.42
CA ILE A 349 15.37 -14.58 17.30
C ILE A 349 14.36 -13.54 17.78
N TYR A 350 13.32 -13.95 18.50
CA TYR A 350 12.34 -13.03 19.07
C TYR A 350 12.99 -11.99 20.00
N GLU A 351 13.85 -12.43 20.93
CA GLU A 351 14.56 -11.52 21.85
C GLU A 351 15.44 -10.50 21.11
N LEU A 352 16.08 -10.90 20.01
CA LEU A 352 16.97 -10.02 19.24
C LEU A 352 16.20 -9.06 18.31
N THR A 353 15.05 -9.47 17.80
CA THR A 353 14.29 -8.70 16.80
C THR A 353 13.11 -7.94 17.39
N GLN A 354 12.69 -8.30 18.60
CA GLN A 354 11.51 -7.77 19.29
C GLN A 354 10.24 -7.88 18.43
N GLY A 355 10.10 -8.94 17.65
CA GLY A 355 8.91 -9.16 16.80
C GLY A 355 8.82 -8.24 15.59
N ILE A 356 9.95 -7.67 15.12
CA ILE A 356 10.01 -6.86 13.89
C ILE A 356 10.41 -7.73 12.71
N ILE A 357 9.49 -7.89 11.76
CA ILE A 357 9.63 -8.75 10.57
C ILE A 357 10.91 -8.44 9.79
N ASP A 358 11.12 -7.17 9.41
CA ASP A 358 12.28 -6.75 8.63
C ASP A 358 13.61 -7.03 9.37
N ILE A 359 13.64 -6.83 10.68
CA ILE A 359 14.83 -7.13 11.50
C ILE A 359 15.07 -8.64 11.56
N ALA A 360 14.02 -9.45 11.65
CA ALA A 360 14.15 -10.91 11.66
C ALA A 360 14.67 -11.48 10.34
N VAL A 361 14.15 -11.00 9.21
CA VAL A 361 14.65 -11.38 7.88
C VAL A 361 16.13 -10.99 7.75
N LYS A 362 16.49 -9.74 8.10
CA LYS A 362 17.88 -9.26 8.04
C LYS A 362 18.81 -10.03 8.99
N LEU A 363 18.38 -10.31 10.21
CA LEU A 363 19.12 -11.14 11.16
C LEU A 363 19.40 -12.52 10.57
N TYR A 364 18.40 -13.12 9.93
CA TYR A 364 18.53 -14.43 9.32
C TYR A 364 19.49 -14.42 8.12
N MET A 365 19.40 -13.41 7.25
CA MET A 365 20.35 -13.18 6.16
C MET A 365 21.79 -13.04 6.67
N LEU A 366 22.01 -12.17 7.66
CA LEU A 366 23.32 -11.95 8.25
C LEU A 366 23.90 -13.21 8.87
N ALA A 367 23.09 -13.99 9.58
CA ALA A 367 23.51 -15.25 10.18
C ALA A 367 23.91 -16.30 9.12
N GLN A 368 23.22 -16.34 7.97
CA GLN A 368 23.59 -17.19 6.85
C GLN A 368 24.87 -16.71 6.17
N TRP A 369 25.00 -15.42 5.86
CA TRP A 369 26.22 -14.88 5.27
C TRP A 369 27.45 -15.11 6.14
N ASP A 370 27.36 -14.87 7.44
CA ASP A 370 28.46 -15.12 8.39
C ASP A 370 28.78 -16.63 8.48
N ALA A 371 27.77 -17.51 8.48
CA ALA A 371 27.98 -18.96 8.44
C ALA A 371 28.72 -19.39 7.17
N ILE A 372 28.26 -18.93 6.01
CA ILE A 372 28.81 -19.24 4.69
C ILE A 372 30.24 -18.70 4.55
N ALA A 373 30.51 -17.50 5.06
CA ALA A 373 31.83 -16.88 5.01
C ALA A 373 32.87 -17.64 5.84
N LEU A 374 32.51 -18.06 7.06
CA LEU A 374 33.39 -18.72 8.04
C LEU A 374 33.48 -20.25 7.88
N GLY A 375 32.64 -20.86 7.04
CA GLY A 375 32.63 -22.32 6.82
C GLY A 375 33.99 -22.90 6.40
N GLU A 376 34.85 -22.11 5.72
CA GLU A 376 36.21 -22.52 5.33
C GLU A 376 37.20 -22.55 6.51
N THR A 377 37.04 -21.69 7.52
CA THR A 377 38.00 -21.53 8.63
C THR A 377 37.63 -22.33 9.87
N GLU A 378 36.35 -22.62 10.10
CA GLU A 378 35.84 -23.36 11.27
C GLU A 378 35.67 -24.87 11.04
N GLY A 379 36.43 -25.44 10.09
CA GLY A 379 36.41 -26.89 9.83
C GLY A 379 35.10 -27.40 9.20
N GLY A 380 34.44 -26.60 8.35
CA GLY A 380 33.29 -27.03 7.54
C GLY A 380 31.95 -27.06 8.27
N LYS A 381 31.85 -26.55 9.51
CA LYS A 381 30.57 -26.48 10.25
C LYS A 381 29.76 -25.25 9.85
N GLU A 382 29.36 -25.22 8.59
CA GLU A 382 28.52 -24.15 8.04
C GLU A 382 27.07 -24.27 8.54
N ARG A 383 26.84 -23.80 9.77
CA ARG A 383 25.58 -23.95 10.49
C ARG A 383 25.17 -22.65 11.18
N ILE A 384 23.87 -22.37 11.14
CA ILE A 384 23.25 -21.33 11.95
C ILE A 384 23.12 -21.87 13.38
N THR A 385 23.53 -21.07 14.38
CA THR A 385 23.46 -21.42 15.81
C THR A 385 22.99 -20.22 16.63
N VAL A 386 22.53 -20.45 17.87
CA VAL A 386 22.18 -19.38 18.82
C VAL A 386 23.36 -18.42 19.03
N ALA A 387 24.58 -18.94 19.16
CA ALA A 387 25.78 -18.12 19.32
C ALA A 387 26.01 -17.22 18.10
N ARG A 388 25.82 -17.76 16.89
CA ARG A 388 25.97 -17.01 15.64
C ARG A 388 24.92 -15.91 15.51
N LEU A 389 23.65 -16.20 15.81
CA LEU A 389 22.58 -15.21 15.82
C LEU A 389 22.90 -14.02 16.74
N LYS A 390 23.41 -14.29 17.96
CA LYS A 390 23.83 -13.24 18.90
C LYS A 390 25.04 -12.46 18.41
N LYS A 391 26.03 -13.15 17.83
CA LYS A 391 27.26 -12.56 17.28
C LYS A 391 26.94 -11.54 16.18
N VAL A 392 26.16 -11.93 15.17
CA VAL A 392 25.89 -11.05 14.02
C VAL A 392 25.13 -9.79 14.41
N VAL A 393 24.27 -9.84 15.44
CA VAL A 393 23.62 -8.62 15.95
C VAL A 393 24.65 -7.67 16.53
N SER A 394 25.57 -8.18 17.35
CA SER A 394 26.60 -7.36 17.99
C SER A 394 27.59 -6.73 17.00
N GLU A 395 27.84 -7.38 15.86
CA GLU A 395 28.81 -6.93 14.85
C GLU A 395 28.20 -6.08 13.73
N HIS A 396 26.93 -6.33 13.36
CA HIS A 396 26.35 -5.78 12.14
C HIS A 396 25.03 -5.00 12.32
N LEU A 397 24.32 -5.17 13.44
CA LEU A 397 23.00 -4.54 13.68
C LEU A 397 23.02 -3.45 14.77
N GLN A 398 24.17 -2.81 15.05
CA GLN A 398 24.28 -1.70 16.02
C GLN A 398 23.60 -0.38 15.56
N LEU A 399 22.45 -0.44 14.89
CA LEU A 399 21.66 0.71 14.45
C LEU A 399 20.21 0.51 14.92
N GLY A 400 19.83 1.15 16.03
CA GLY A 400 18.42 1.21 16.45
C GLY A 400 18.11 1.53 17.92
N SER A 401 19.08 1.53 18.83
CA SER A 401 18.81 1.71 20.26
C SER A 401 18.54 3.15 20.72
N ALA A 402 18.52 4.13 19.80
CA ALA A 402 18.34 5.55 20.16
C ALA A 402 16.87 6.00 20.24
N ASP A 403 15.93 5.32 19.56
CA ASP A 403 14.53 5.79 19.49
C ASP A 403 13.56 5.09 20.47
N ASP A 404 13.97 3.99 21.13
CA ASP A 404 13.10 3.24 22.06
C ASP A 404 13.10 3.78 23.51
N GLN A 405 13.86 4.84 23.82
CA GLN A 405 13.81 5.49 25.15
C GLN A 405 12.64 6.47 25.33
N GLY A 406 11.92 6.82 24.25
CA GLY A 406 10.80 7.77 24.32
C GLY A 406 9.49 7.23 24.89
N ILE A 407 9.34 5.90 25.04
CA ILE A 407 8.06 5.26 25.42
C ILE A 407 8.02 4.86 26.90
N LYS A 408 9.16 4.82 27.61
CA LYS A 408 9.22 4.43 29.03
C LYS A 408 8.92 5.58 30.03
N ASN A 409 8.79 6.82 29.57
CA ASN A 409 8.61 7.99 30.45
C ASN A 409 7.21 8.65 30.39
N SER A 410 6.19 7.97 29.86
CA SER A 410 4.80 8.41 30.00
C SER A 410 3.93 7.27 30.53
N LYS A 411 4.06 7.01 31.84
CA LYS A 411 2.99 6.43 32.65
C LYS A 411 2.36 7.52 33.48
#